data_AF-A0A9Q9BBZ6-F1
#
_entry.id   AF-A0A9Q9BBZ6-F1
#
_cell.length_a   1.000
_cell.length_b   1.000
_cell.length_c   1.000
_cell.angle_alpha   90.00
_cell.angle_beta   90.00
_cell.angle_gamma   90.00
#
_symmetry.space_group_name_H-M   'P 1'
#
loop_
_entity.id
_entity.type
_entity.pdbx_description
1 polymer ?
#
loop_
_entity_poly.entity_id
_entity_poly.type
_entity_poly.pdbx_seq_one_letter_code
_entity_poly.pdbx_strand_id
1 'polypeptide(L)' 'MTNTVLEKEIATLPHAAISEVVDFIRLIKLKFPEDNAVSEKKSLFGVWKNEPFYMSPDFDDPLEDFSEYM' A
#
# COMPACT_ATOMS: atom_id res chain seq x y z
N MET A 1 26.82 -6.59 -3.55
CA MET A 1 27.38 -7.70 -2.74
C MET A 1 26.77 -8.99 -3.22
N THR A 2 27.55 -10.05 -3.34
CA THR A 2 27.00 -11.39 -3.63
C THR A 2 26.50 -12.02 -2.33
N ASN A 3 25.37 -12.74 -2.39
CA ASN A 3 24.78 -13.43 -1.22
C ASN A 3 25.79 -14.34 -0.49
N THR A 4 26.79 -14.82 -1.22
CA THR A 4 27.88 -15.69 -0.74
C THR A 4 28.72 -15.12 0.41
N VAL A 5 28.81 -13.79 0.56
CA VAL A 5 29.55 -13.18 1.70
C VAL A 5 28.69 -13.21 2.97
N LEU A 6 27.40 -12.91 2.84
CA LEU A 6 26.46 -12.91 3.96
C LEU A 6 26.26 -14.30 4.55
N GLU A 7 26.18 -15.33 3.69
CA GLU A 7 26.07 -16.72 4.12
C GLU A 7 27.25 -17.17 4.99
N LYS A 8 28.47 -16.74 4.63
CA LYS A 8 29.67 -17.06 5.41
C LYS A 8 29.66 -16.38 6.78
N GLU A 9 29.27 -15.12 6.84
CA GLU A 9 29.20 -14.37 8.10
C GLU A 9 28.11 -14.93 9.03
N ILE A 10 26.91 -15.22 8.49
CA ILE A 10 25.81 -15.81 9.27
C ILE A 10 26.19 -17.17 9.87
N ALA A 11 26.98 -17.97 9.14
CA ALA A 11 27.44 -19.27 9.62
C ALA A 11 28.41 -19.19 10.83
N THR A 12 29.02 -18.03 11.09
CA THR A 12 29.90 -17.82 12.25
C THR A 12 29.16 -17.40 13.52
N LEU A 13 27.87 -17.06 13.41
CA LEU A 13 27.09 -16.52 14.52
C LEU A 13 26.53 -17.65 15.42
N PRO A 14 26.43 -17.41 16.74
CA PRO A 14 25.74 -18.32 17.64
C PRO A 14 24.23 -18.34 17.34
N HIS A 15 23.57 -19.47 17.62
CA HIS A 15 22.16 -19.69 17.29
C HIS A 15 21.22 -18.61 17.85
N ALA A 16 21.54 -18.06 19.03
CA ALA A 16 20.79 -16.95 19.62
C ALA A 16 20.84 -15.68 18.75
N ALA A 17 21.99 -15.34 18.18
CA ALA A 17 22.16 -14.15 17.34
C ALA A 17 21.52 -14.28 15.95
N ILE A 18 21.32 -15.52 15.46
CA ILE A 18 20.63 -15.75 14.18
C ILE A 18 19.19 -15.23 14.25
N SER A 19 18.52 -15.36 15.41
CA SER A 19 17.16 -14.82 15.59
C SER A 19 17.09 -13.30 15.43
N GLU A 20 18.08 -12.58 15.98
CA GLU A 20 18.19 -11.13 15.88
C GLU A 20 18.46 -10.69 14.44
N VAL A 21 19.30 -11.42 13.70
CA VAL A 21 19.53 -11.17 12.27
C VAL A 21 18.24 -11.31 11.46
N VAL A 22 17.41 -12.32 11.76
CA VAL A 22 16.11 -12.50 11.11
C VAL A 22 15.18 -11.33 11.38
N ASP A 23 15.12 -10.87 12.63
CA ASP A 23 14.28 -9.72 13.00
C ASP A 23 14.79 -8.41 12.38
N PHE A 24 16.10 -8.24 12.27
CA PHE A 24 16.69 -7.11 11.57
C PHE A 24 16.34 -7.14 10.07
N ILE A 25 16.43 -8.30 9.41
CA ILE A 25 16.02 -8.45 8.00
C ILE A 25 14.54 -8.08 7.82
N ARG A 26 13.66 -8.50 8.74
CA ARG A 26 12.24 -8.10 8.72
C ARG A 26 12.07 -6.58 8.84
N LEU A 27 12.81 -5.94 9.73
CA LEU A 27 12.82 -4.48 9.89
C LEU A 27 13.29 -3.76 8.63
N ILE A 28 14.32 -4.27 7.96
CA ILE A 28 14.80 -3.69 6.68
C ILE A 28 13.73 -3.82 5.60
N LYS A 29 13.07 -4.98 5.46
CA LYS A 29 11.95 -5.16 4.52
C LYS A 29 10.77 -4.22 4.79
N LEU A 30 10.54 -3.86 6.05
CA LEU A 30 9.51 -2.87 6.40
C LEU A 30 9.90 -1.45 5.99
N LYS A 31 11.19 -1.09 6.09
CA LYS A 31 11.71 0.22 5.70
C LYS A 31 11.78 0.41 4.19
N PHE A 32 12.03 -0.67 3.46
CA PHE A 32 12.11 -0.71 2.01
C PHE A 32 11.06 -1.68 1.49
N PRO A 33 9.77 -1.30 1.53
CA PRO A 33 8.73 -2.12 0.95
C PRO A 33 9.05 -2.30 -0.54
N GLU A 34 8.97 -3.55 -1.02
CA GLU A 34 9.03 -3.81 -2.45
C GLU A 34 7.90 -3.00 -3.14
N ASP A 35 8.24 -2.23 -4.17
CA ASP A 35 7.35 -1.26 -4.86
C ASP A 35 6.03 -1.87 -5.41
N ASN A 36 5.84 -3.18 -5.26
CA ASN A 36 4.66 -3.94 -5.64
C ASN A 36 3.58 -4.04 -4.55
N ALA A 37 3.79 -3.44 -3.38
CA ALA A 37 2.65 -3.06 -2.55
C ALA A 37 1.94 -1.92 -3.29
N VAL A 38 1.07 -2.30 -4.23
CA VAL A 38 0.08 -1.44 -4.87
C VAL A 38 -0.37 -0.49 -3.79
N SER A 39 0.05 0.77 -3.89
CA SER A 39 -0.52 1.84 -3.11
C SER A 39 -1.99 1.77 -3.48
N GLU A 40 -2.79 1.09 -2.65
CA GLU A 40 -4.23 1.30 -2.60
C GLU A 40 -4.31 2.80 -2.50
N LYS A 41 -4.63 3.45 -3.63
CA LYS A 41 -4.71 4.90 -3.71
C LYS A 41 -5.71 5.25 -2.65
N LYS A 42 -5.23 5.63 -1.46
CA LYS A 42 -6.08 6.01 -0.35
C LYS A 42 -6.97 7.08 -0.94
N SER A 43 -8.27 6.80 -1.01
CA SER A 43 -9.23 7.76 -1.54
C SER A 43 -8.95 9.08 -0.82
N LEU A 44 -8.46 10.06 -1.58
CA LEU A 44 -8.13 11.37 -1.03
C LEU A 44 -9.47 12.05 -0.79
N PHE A 45 -10.04 11.80 0.39
CA PHE A 45 -11.30 12.39 0.81
C PHE A 45 -11.23 13.92 0.60
N GLY A 46 -12.14 14.45 -0.21
CA GLY A 46 -12.19 15.88 -0.54
C GLY A 46 -11.26 16.34 -1.66
N VAL A 47 -10.75 15.45 -2.52
CA VAL A 47 -9.91 15.82 -3.68
C VAL A 47 -10.58 16.84 -4.62
N TRP A 48 -11.91 16.90 -4.65
CA TRP A 48 -12.68 17.86 -5.46
C TRP A 48 -13.28 19.02 -4.64
N LYS A 49 -12.93 19.15 -3.35
CA LYS A 49 -13.54 20.16 -2.46
C LYS A 49 -13.22 21.60 -2.88
N ASN A 50 -12.07 21.82 -3.53
CA ASN A 50 -11.60 23.14 -3.94
C ASN A 50 -11.60 23.33 -5.46
N GLU A 51 -12.07 22.32 -6.21
CA GLU A 51 -12.14 22.38 -7.68
C GLU A 51 -13.56 22.77 -8.09
N PRO A 52 -13.72 23.59 -9.15
CA PRO A 52 -15.04 23.88 -9.71
C PRO A 52 -15.62 22.60 -10.31
N PHE A 53 -16.47 21.92 -9.55
CA PHE A 53 -17.22 20.76 -10.00
C PHE A 53 -18.42 21.20 -10.83
N TYR A 54 -18.53 20.71 -12.06
CA TYR A 54 -19.69 20.91 -12.91
C TYR A 54 -20.61 19.69 -12.83
N MET A 55 -21.85 19.91 -12.38
CA MET A 55 -22.93 18.94 -12.43
C MET A 55 -23.92 19.38 -13.50
N SER A 56 -24.33 18.46 -14.36
CA SER A 56 -25.33 18.77 -15.40
C SER A 56 -26.70 19.05 -14.77
N PRO A 57 -27.52 19.97 -15.32
CA PRO A 57 -28.85 20.26 -14.77
C PRO A 57 -29.84 19.09 -14.78
N ASP A 58 -29.60 18.08 -15.63
CA ASP A 58 -30.39 16.87 -15.82
C ASP A 58 -29.84 15.65 -15.05
N PHE A 59 -28.92 15.86 -14.09
CA PHE A 59 -28.30 14.77 -13.33
C PHE A 59 -29.32 13.88 -12.61
N ASP A 60 -30.42 14.48 -12.14
CA ASP A 60 -31.47 13.81 -11.39
C ASP A 60 -32.58 13.21 -12.28
N ASP A 61 -32.62 13.52 -13.59
CA ASP A 61 -33.66 13.03 -14.51
C ASP A 61 -33.85 11.49 -14.47
N PRO A 62 -32.78 10.66 -14.39
CA PRO A 62 -32.95 9.21 -14.30
C PRO A 62 -33.53 8.72 -12.97
N LEU A 63 -33.53 9.52 -11.90
CA LEU A 63 -34.07 9.12 -10.60
C LEU A 63 -35.57 8.89 -10.64
N GLU A 64 -36.28 9.63 -11.48
CA GLU A 64 -37.72 9.48 -11.70
C GLU A 64 -38.05 8.09 -12.25
N ASP A 65 -37.25 7.57 -13.20
CA ASP A 65 -37.40 6.22 -13.76
C ASP A 65 -37.15 5.11 -12.73
N PHE A 66 -36.30 5.37 -11.72
CA PHE A 66 -36.04 4.43 -10.62
C PHE A 66 -37.07 4.52 -9.48
N SER A 67 -37.87 5.61 -9.41
CA SER A 67 -38.91 5.77 -8.39
C SER A 67 -40.02 4.72 -8.50
N GLU A 68 -40.30 4.26 -9.72
CA GLU A 68 -41.30 3.22 -9.98
C GLU A 68 -40.88 1.81 -9.50
N TYR A 69 -39.58 1.62 -9.17
CA TYR A 69 -39.01 0.34 -8.73
C TYR A 69 -38.75 0.26 -7.21
N MET A 70 -38.95 1.35 -6.45
CA MET A 70 -38.77 1.44 -5.00
C MET A 70 -40.12 1.44 -4.27
#